data_AF-A0A9E0XSA6-F1
#
_entry.id   AF-A0A9E0XSA6-F1
#
_cell.length_a   1.000
_cell.length_b   1.000
_cell.length_c   1.000
_cell.angle_alpha   90.00
_cell.angle_beta   90.00
_cell.angle_gamma   90.00
#
_symmetry.space_group_name_H-M   'P 1'
#
loop_
_entity.id
_entity.type
_entity.pdbx_description
1 polymer ?
#
loop_
_entity_poly.entity_id
_entity_poly.type
_entity_poly.pdbx_seq_one_letter_code
_entity_poly.pdbx_strand_id
1 'polypeptide(L)'
;MDEQTKPTPKKRGPKPIGEAPMTSAERQRRRRELLRAEGSKDYLLRLNGLHQEWVEILAKSSGTSGTKALQDLIEVSLDRYIGVMHRCERLREKGASDAEIEAFIKAHFLPALPPID
;
A
#
# COMPACT_ATOMS: atom_id res chain seq x y z
N MET A 1 53.59 -36.19 27.36
CA MET A 1 52.68 -37.02 26.55
C MET A 1 51.41 -36.21 26.39
N ASP A 2 51.27 -35.48 25.29
CA ASP A 2 50.13 -34.62 25.02
C ASP A 2 49.08 -35.40 24.24
N GLU A 3 47.95 -35.68 24.89
CA GLU A 3 46.84 -36.42 24.31
C GLU A 3 45.94 -35.47 23.51
N GLN A 4 46.03 -35.55 22.18
CA GLN A 4 45.23 -34.78 21.24
C GLN A 4 43.75 -35.19 21.29
N THR A 5 42.89 -34.36 21.89
CA THR A 5 41.43 -34.49 21.77
C THR A 5 40.97 -34.12 20.35
N LYS A 6 40.66 -35.13 19.53
CA LYS A 6 40.04 -34.95 18.21
C LYS A 6 38.59 -34.45 18.34
N PRO A 7 38.14 -33.47 17.53
CA PRO A 7 36.77 -32.98 17.57
C PRO A 7 35.82 -34.02 16.95
N THR A 8 34.81 -34.44 17.72
CA THR A 8 33.79 -35.37 17.25
C THR A 8 32.84 -34.71 16.24
N PRO A 9 32.46 -35.40 15.15
CA PRO A 9 31.57 -34.85 14.13
C PRO A 9 30.17 -34.66 14.70
N LYS A 10 29.65 -33.42 14.65
CA LYS A 10 28.26 -33.10 14.99
C LYS A 10 27.33 -33.91 14.07
N LYS A 11 26.59 -34.87 14.65
CA LYS A 11 25.53 -35.59 13.96
C LYS A 11 24.52 -34.57 13.42
N ARG A 12 24.42 -34.47 12.09
CA ARG A 12 23.34 -33.72 11.44
C ARG A 12 22.04 -34.44 11.78
N GLY A 13 21.12 -33.74 12.44
CA GLY A 13 19.80 -34.27 12.77
C GLY A 13 19.02 -34.70 11.52
N PRO A 14 17.91 -35.43 11.69
CA PRO A 14 17.07 -35.86 10.59
C PRO A 14 16.70 -34.68 9.70
N LYS A 15 16.78 -34.85 8.37
CA LYS A 15 16.23 -33.84 7.44
C LYS A 15 14.74 -33.66 7.77
N PRO A 16 14.24 -32.43 7.87
CA PRO A 16 12.82 -32.20 8.12
C PRO A 16 11.98 -32.89 7.05
N ILE A 17 10.93 -33.59 7.49
CA ILE A 17 9.97 -34.28 6.63
C ILE A 17 8.96 -33.23 6.15
N GLY A 18 8.91 -33.01 4.84
CA GLY A 18 8.01 -32.05 4.18
C GLY A 18 8.72 -31.13 3.20
N GLU A 19 7.94 -30.40 2.40
CA GLU A 19 8.46 -29.27 1.62
C GLU A 19 9.17 -28.30 2.58
N ALA A 20 10.38 -27.88 2.24
CA ALA A 20 11.14 -26.96 3.09
C ALA A 20 10.27 -25.72 3.37
N PRO A 21 10.15 -25.28 4.64
CA PRO A 21 9.38 -24.09 4.96
C PRO A 21 9.95 -22.92 4.16
N MET A 22 9.12 -22.34 3.31
CA MET A 22 9.49 -21.26 2.41
C MET A 22 10.22 -20.16 3.20
N THR A 23 11.42 -19.79 2.74
CA THR A 23 12.20 -18.72 3.36
C THR A 23 11.44 -17.39 3.31
N SER A 24 11.80 -16.42 4.16
CA SER A 24 11.19 -15.08 4.10
C SER A 24 11.33 -14.44 2.71
N ALA A 25 12.48 -14.63 2.07
CA ALA A 25 12.77 -14.15 0.72
C ALA A 25 11.86 -14.80 -0.34
N GLU A 26 11.68 -16.12 -0.28
CA GLU A 26 10.80 -16.84 -1.21
C GLU A 26 9.32 -16.46 -1.00
N ARG A 27 8.88 -16.24 0.24
CA ARG A 27 7.52 -15.75 0.54
C ARG A 27 7.29 -14.36 -0.07
N GLN A 28 8.26 -13.47 0.07
CA GLN A 28 8.17 -12.13 -0.49
C GLN A 28 8.19 -12.16 -2.04
N ARG A 29 8.99 -13.04 -2.64
CA ARG A 29 9.01 -13.24 -4.09
C ARG A 29 7.68 -13.76 -4.62
N ARG A 30 7.13 -14.82 -4.02
CA ARG A 30 5.83 -15.39 -4.40
C ARG A 30 4.71 -14.38 -4.26
N ARG A 31 4.71 -13.58 -3.18
CA ARG A 31 3.76 -12.48 -3.00
C ARG A 31 3.86 -11.44 -4.11
N ARG A 32 5.06 -11.02 -4.50
CA ARG A 32 5.27 -10.06 -5.61
C ARG A 32 4.86 -10.63 -6.97
N GLU A 33 5.01 -11.93 -7.19
CA GLU A 33 4.58 -12.59 -8.43
C GLU A 33 3.06 -12.68 -8.52
N LEU A 34 2.37 -13.03 -7.42
CA LEU A 34 0.91 -13.01 -7.34
C LEU A 34 0.35 -11.60 -7.58
N LEU A 35 0.91 -10.60 -6.89
CA LEU A 35 0.51 -9.21 -7.05
C LEU A 35 0.68 -8.73 -8.50
N ARG A 36 1.78 -9.11 -9.17
CA ARG A 36 1.98 -8.82 -10.61
C ARG A 36 0.95 -9.50 -11.50
N ALA A 37 0.57 -10.74 -11.20
CA ALA A 37 -0.46 -11.45 -11.96
C ALA A 37 -1.85 -10.81 -11.80
N GLU A 38 -2.14 -10.23 -10.64
CA GLU A 38 -3.36 -9.47 -10.35
C GLU A 38 -3.35 -8.05 -10.95
N GLY A 39 -2.27 -7.66 -11.64
CA GLY A 39 -2.10 -6.31 -12.19
C GLY A 39 -1.86 -5.23 -11.14
N SER A 40 -1.66 -5.61 -9.88
CA SER A 40 -1.37 -4.68 -8.79
C SER A 40 0.08 -4.20 -8.84
N LYS A 41 0.28 -2.93 -8.50
CA LYS A 41 1.59 -2.29 -8.42
C LYS A 41 1.83 -1.78 -7.02
N ASP A 42 2.99 -2.12 -6.46
CA ASP A 42 3.43 -1.59 -5.17
C ASP A 42 4.09 -0.22 -5.39
N TYR A 43 3.65 0.77 -4.64
CA TYR A 43 4.26 2.11 -4.60
C TYR A 43 4.83 2.37 -3.20
N LEU A 44 6.01 2.99 -3.16
CA LEU A 44 6.61 3.44 -1.90
C LEU A 44 6.28 4.91 -1.69
N LEU A 45 5.55 5.19 -0.62
CA LEU A 45 5.16 6.54 -0.22
C LEU A 45 5.96 6.98 1.00
N ARG A 46 6.44 8.22 0.98
CA ARG A 46 7.03 8.89 2.14
C ARG A 46 6.08 9.97 2.61
N LEU A 47 5.69 9.92 3.88
CA LEU A 47 4.92 10.97 4.52
C LEU A 47 5.85 11.97 5.19
N ASN A 48 5.47 13.25 5.17
CA ASN A 48 6.09 14.26 6.03
C ASN A 48 5.51 14.16 7.45
N GLY A 49 6.15 14.82 8.42
CA GLY A 49 5.75 14.73 9.83
C GLY A 49 4.30 15.15 10.09
N LEU A 50 3.83 16.24 9.46
CA LEU A 50 2.47 16.75 9.63
C LEU A 50 1.41 15.77 9.09
N HIS A 51 1.65 15.14 7.94
CA HIS A 51 0.72 14.15 7.38
C HIS A 51 0.69 12.90 8.24
N GLN A 52 1.83 12.49 8.80
CA GLN A 52 1.88 11.36 9.72
C GLN A 52 1.04 11.64 10.98
N GLU A 53 1.20 12.81 11.59
CA GLU A 53 0.42 13.22 12.77
C GLU A 53 -1.09 13.18 12.48
N TRP A 54 -1.52 13.69 11.33
CA TRP A 54 -2.91 13.64 10.91
C TRP A 54 -3.44 12.22 10.72
N VAL A 55 -2.65 11.32 10.12
CA VAL A 55 -3.01 9.91 9.98
C VAL A 55 -3.16 9.26 11.35
N GLU A 56 -2.30 9.59 12.32
CA GLU A 56 -2.38 9.08 13.68
C GLU A 56 -3.63 9.60 14.42
N ILE A 57 -3.99 10.86 14.23
CA ILE A 57 -5.24 11.43 14.77
C ILE A 57 -6.46 10.71 14.16
N LEU A 58 -6.47 10.54 12.84
CA LEU A 58 -7.53 9.83 12.13
C LEU A 58 -7.66 8.39 12.63
N ALA A 59 -6.55 7.67 12.76
CA ALA A 59 -6.51 6.31 13.28
C ALA A 59 -7.09 6.21 14.70
N LYS A 60 -6.70 7.13 15.59
CA LYS A 60 -7.24 7.21 16.96
C LYS A 60 -8.75 7.47 16.97
N SER A 61 -9.23 8.43 16.17
CA SER A 61 -10.65 8.77 16.11
C SER A 61 -11.53 7.65 15.55
N SER A 62 -10.99 6.82 14.66
CA SER A 62 -11.69 5.72 14.00
C SER A 62 -11.51 4.36 14.71
N GLY A 63 -10.65 4.29 15.73
CA GLY A 63 -10.31 3.04 16.40
C GLY A 63 -9.55 2.04 15.51
N THR A 64 -8.82 2.53 14.51
CA THR A 64 -8.08 1.71 13.54
C THR A 64 -6.56 1.87 13.70
N SER A 65 -5.78 1.05 12.99
CA SER A 65 -4.32 1.23 12.94
C SER A 65 -3.95 2.37 11.97
N GLY A 66 -2.80 3.03 12.21
CA GLY A 66 -2.31 4.07 11.30
C GLY A 66 -2.14 3.60 9.86
N THR A 67 -1.71 2.35 9.66
CA THR A 67 -1.60 1.75 8.32
C THR A 67 -2.97 1.61 7.65
N LYS A 68 -4.00 1.18 8.39
CA LYS A 68 -5.35 1.04 7.84
C LYS A 68 -5.96 2.41 7.54
N ALA A 69 -5.82 3.37 8.45
CA ALA A 69 -6.27 4.75 8.23
C ALA A 69 -5.62 5.39 6.99
N LEU A 70 -4.31 5.19 6.80
CA LEU A 70 -3.61 5.65 5.60
C LEU A 70 -4.10 4.94 4.33
N GLN A 71 -4.31 3.63 4.40
CA GLN A 71 -4.83 2.85 3.28
C GLN A 71 -6.21 3.37 2.86
N ASP A 72 -7.13 3.53 3.81
CA ASP A 72 -8.49 4.02 3.55
C ASP A 72 -8.47 5.42 2.95
N LEU A 73 -7.60 6.30 3.44
CA LEU A 73 -7.41 7.65 2.90
C LEU A 73 -6.94 7.62 1.44
N ILE A 74 -5.97 6.77 1.12
CA ILE A 74 -5.41 6.67 -0.23
C ILE A 74 -6.42 6.04 -1.20
N GLU A 75 -7.09 4.95 -0.80
CA GLU A 75 -8.08 4.27 -1.64
C GLU A 75 -9.22 5.22 -2.02
N VAL A 76 -9.80 5.91 -1.05
CA VAL A 76 -10.87 6.90 -1.30
C VAL A 76 -10.39 8.04 -2.21
N SER A 77 -9.14 8.48 -2.06
CA SER A 77 -8.57 9.53 -2.89
C SER A 77 -8.36 9.08 -4.34
N LEU A 78 -7.89 7.85 -4.55
CA LEU A 78 -7.69 7.26 -5.87
C LEU A 78 -9.03 7.00 -6.57
N ASP A 79 -10.01 6.46 -5.87
CA ASP A 79 -11.36 6.23 -6.42
C ASP A 79 -12.00 7.55 -6.88
N ARG A 80 -11.86 8.61 -6.08
CA ARG A 80 -12.33 9.94 -6.47
C ARG A 80 -11.60 10.44 -7.71
N TYR A 81 -10.27 10.33 -7.74
CA TYR A 81 -9.46 10.75 -8.89
C TYR A 81 -9.97 10.08 -10.18
N ILE A 82 -10.12 8.75 -10.15
CA ILE A 82 -10.59 7.95 -11.27
C ILE A 82 -12.01 8.39 -11.70
N GLY A 83 -12.92 8.55 -10.73
CA GLY A 83 -14.29 8.99 -11.00
C GLY A 83 -14.38 10.36 -11.66
N VAL A 84 -13.59 11.34 -11.18
CA VAL A 84 -13.51 12.69 -11.75
C VAL A 84 -12.96 12.64 -13.16
N MET A 85 -11.86 11.92 -13.39
CA MET A 85 -11.24 11.82 -14.71
C MET A 85 -12.16 11.18 -15.74
N HIS A 86 -12.81 10.05 -15.42
CA HIS A 86 -13.80 9.44 -16.31
C HIS A 86 -15.00 10.35 -16.59
N ARG A 87 -15.38 11.21 -15.65
CA ARG A 87 -16.43 12.20 -15.90
C ARG A 87 -15.95 13.30 -16.83
N CYS A 88 -14.70 13.75 -16.70
CA CYS A 88 -14.09 14.72 -17.62
C CYS A 88 -13.99 14.17 -19.05
N GLU A 89 -13.60 12.91 -19.21
CA GLU A 89 -13.57 12.23 -20.53
C GLU A 89 -14.95 12.25 -21.18
N ARG A 90 -15.99 11.86 -20.45
CA ARG A 90 -17.39 11.90 -20.96
C ARG A 90 -17.89 13.31 -21.26
N LEU A 91 -17.41 14.33 -20.55
CA LEU A 91 -17.73 15.72 -20.86
C LEU A 91 -17.06 16.15 -22.18
N ARG A 92 -15.78 15.79 -22.39
CA ARG A 92 -15.08 16.02 -23.67
C ARG A 92 -15.81 15.37 -24.84
N GLU A 93 -16.21 14.10 -24.69
CA GLU A 93 -16.97 13.36 -25.72
C GLU A 93 -18.31 14.02 -26.07
N LYS A 94 -18.91 14.74 -25.12
CA LYS A 94 -20.16 15.50 -25.30
C LYS A 94 -19.94 16.93 -25.81
N GLY A 95 -18.70 17.32 -26.10
CA GLY A 95 -18.37 18.63 -26.64
C GLY A 95 -18.17 19.73 -25.59
N ALA A 96 -17.97 19.37 -24.31
CA ALA A 96 -17.63 20.37 -23.29
C ALA A 96 -16.27 21.03 -23.62
N SER A 97 -16.20 22.33 -23.37
CA SER A 97 -14.98 23.12 -23.47
C SER A 97 -13.99 22.78 -22.36
N ASP A 98 -12.70 23.08 -22.58
CA ASP A 98 -11.67 22.89 -21.56
C ASP A 98 -11.97 23.69 -20.27
N ALA A 99 -12.60 24.87 -20.39
CA ALA A 99 -13.00 25.70 -19.25
C ALA A 99 -14.07 25.02 -18.37
N GLU A 100 -15.05 24.36 -18.99
CA GLU A 100 -16.09 23.62 -18.26
C GLU A 100 -15.52 22.39 -17.55
N ILE A 101 -14.57 21.70 -18.19
CA ILE A 101 -13.87 20.57 -17.60
C ILE A 101 -13.01 21.01 -16.41
N GLU A 102 -12.29 22.12 -16.54
CA GLU A 102 -11.50 22.68 -15.44
C GLU A 102 -12.40 23.07 -14.26
N ALA A 103 -13.54 23.70 -14.52
CA ALA A 103 -14.53 24.03 -13.49
C ALA A 103 -15.05 22.77 -12.79
N PHE A 104 -15.34 21.71 -13.55
CA PHE A 104 -15.76 20.42 -12.99
C PHE A 104 -14.68 19.79 -12.10
N ILE A 105 -13.41 19.79 -12.53
CA ILE A 105 -12.30 19.26 -11.73
C ILE A 105 -12.21 20.03 -10.41
N LYS A 106 -12.17 21.37 -10.45
CA LYS A 106 -12.07 22.20 -9.23
C LYS A 106 -13.21 21.94 -8.25
N ALA A 107 -14.42 21.72 -8.75
CA ALA A 107 -15.60 21.49 -7.91
C ALA A 107 -15.61 20.11 -7.24
N HIS A 108 -14.98 19.09 -7.82
CA HIS A 108 -15.18 17.69 -7.41
C HIS A 108 -13.91 16.93 -7.01
N PHE A 109 -12.73 17.48 -7.27
CA PHE A 109 -11.48 16.80 -7.00
C PHE A 109 -11.11 16.80 -5.50
N LEU A 110 -11.41 17.89 -4.81
CA LEU A 110 -11.09 18.04 -3.39
C LEU A 110 -12.31 17.71 -2.52
N PRO A 111 -12.15 16.99 -1.40
CA PRO A 111 -13.22 16.86 -0.42
C PRO A 111 -13.58 18.23 0.14
N ALA A 112 -14.85 18.43 0.48
CA ALA A 112 -15.21 19.52 1.37
C ALA A 112 -14.43 19.35 2.68
N LEU A 113 -13.72 20.39 3.10
CA LEU A 113 -13.08 20.39 4.40
C LEU A 113 -14.18 20.28 5.46
N PRO A 114 -14.00 19.46 6.51
CA PRO A 114 -14.92 19.47 7.63
C PRO A 114 -14.98 20.90 8.20
N PRO A 115 -16.17 21.34 8.67
CA PRO A 115 -16.26 22.63 9.34
C PRO A 115 -15.29 22.64 10.53
N ILE A 116 -14.51 23.72 10.64
CA ILE A 116 -13.66 23.96 11.80
C ILE A 116 -14.53 24.76 12.76
N ASP A 117 -15.05 24.08 13.79
CA ASP A 117 -15.65 24.71 14.96
C ASP A 117 -14.57 25.02 16.01
#